data_AF-A0A914YJA0-F1
#
_entry.id   AF-A0A914YJA0-F1
#
_cell.length_a   1.000
_cell.length_b   1.000
_cell.length_c   1.000
_cell.angle_alpha   90.00
_cell.angle_beta   90.00
_cell.angle_gamma   90.00
#
_symmetry.space_group_name_H-M   'P 1'
#
loop_
_entity.id
_entity.type
_entity.pdbx_description
1 polymer ?
#
loop_
_entity_poly.entity_id
_entity_poly.type
_entity_poly.pdbx_seq_one_letter_code
_entity_poly.pdbx_strand_id
1 'polypeptide(L)'
;MFAYYKVSHSAEFRLIIKKEDERGEQVIFEAPRTTIESRRWFREIRKLEIGRYNYITFEVRNLPANAYVGIDEFLILNESQQPFCSVIPESRFIESFVDPTIRH
;
A
#
# COMPACT_ATOMS: atom_id res chain seq x y z
N MET A 1 7.14 4.37 -1.83
CA MET A 1 6.31 5.59 -1.86
C MET A 1 4.89 5.18 -2.19
N PHE A 2 3.91 5.89 -1.66
CA PHE A 2 2.50 5.76 -2.04
C PHE A 2 1.77 7.07 -1.79
N ALA A 3 0.69 7.30 -2.52
CA ALA A 3 -0.29 8.33 -2.24
C ALA A 3 -1.53 7.69 -1.60
N TYR A 4 -2.13 8.36 -0.62
CA TYR A 4 -3.37 7.91 -0.01
C TYR A 4 -4.36 9.05 0.20
N TYR A 5 -5.64 8.72 0.17
CA TYR A 5 -6.75 9.63 0.47
C TYR A 5 -7.70 8.95 1.45
N LYS A 6 -7.96 9.59 2.59
CA LYS A 6 -8.78 9.03 3.68
C LYS A 6 -9.67 10.12 4.26
N VAL A 7 -10.98 9.86 4.32
CA VAL A 7 -11.99 10.85 4.76
C VAL A 7 -12.65 10.51 6.09
N SER A 8 -12.59 9.24 6.50
CA SER A 8 -13.23 8.80 7.74
C SER A 8 -12.28 8.92 8.93
N HIS A 9 -12.80 9.49 10.02
CA HIS A 9 -12.10 9.59 11.31
C HIS A 9 -12.05 8.24 12.04
N SER A 10 -13.04 7.38 11.80
CA SER A 10 -13.14 6.05 12.43
C SER A 10 -12.35 4.98 11.69
N ALA A 11 -12.08 5.18 10.40
CA ALA A 11 -11.32 4.23 9.61
C ALA A 11 -9.86 4.23 10.07
N GLU A 12 -9.26 3.05 10.13
CA GLU A 12 -7.82 2.86 10.29
C GLU A 12 -7.25 2.52 8.91
N PHE A 13 -6.09 3.11 8.58
CA PHE A 13 -5.36 2.79 7.36
C PHE A 13 -3.90 2.59 7.72
N ARG A 14 -3.38 1.38 7.46
CA ARG A 14 -2.05 0.95 7.87
C ARG A 14 -1.26 0.37 6.71
N LEU A 15 0.05 0.52 6.76
CA LEU A 15 1.00 -0.25 5.95
C LEU A 15 1.67 -1.27 6.87
N ILE A 16 1.53 -2.54 6.50
CA ILE A 16 2.04 -3.68 7.25
C ILE A 16 3.06 -4.41 6.39
N ILE A 17 4.15 -4.84 7.01
CA ILE A 17 5.16 -5.69 6.39
C ILE A 17 5.28 -7.01 7.13
N LYS A 18 5.63 -8.05 6.40
CA LYS A 18 6.01 -9.35 6.94
C LYS A 18 7.30 -9.81 6.29
N LYS A 19 8.40 -9.79 7.03
CA LYS A 19 9.67 -10.39 6.58
C LYS A 19 9.66 -11.92 6.72
N GLU A 20 10.47 -12.60 5.91
CA GLU A 20 10.63 -14.06 5.93
C GLU A 20 11.25 -14.57 7.24
N ASP A 21 12.19 -13.81 7.80
CA ASP A 21 13.00 -14.16 8.97
C ASP A 21 12.41 -13.69 10.31
N GLU A 22 11.39 -12.85 10.28
CA GLU A 22 10.71 -12.35 11.48
C GLU A 22 9.48 -13.21 11.83
N ARG A 23 9.16 -13.32 13.12
CA ARG A 23 7.99 -14.12 13.57
C ARG A 23 6.65 -13.41 13.38
N GLY A 24 6.61 -12.08 13.52
CA GLY A 24 5.38 -11.28 13.47
C GLY A 24 5.23 -10.44 12.21
N GLU A 25 4.08 -9.78 12.11
CA GLU A 25 3.84 -8.64 11.23
C GLU A 25 4.31 -7.35 11.91
N GLN A 26 4.73 -6.36 11.13
CA GLN A 26 5.09 -5.04 11.63
C GLN A 26 4.28 -3.96 10.93
N VAL A 27 3.64 -3.09 11.72
CA VAL A 27 3.03 -1.86 11.22
C VAL A 27 4.12 -0.81 11.04
N ILE A 28 4.40 -0.41 9.80
CA ILE A 28 5.43 0.59 9.48
C ILE A 28 4.84 1.96 9.15
N PHE A 29 3.52 2.04 9.00
CA PHE A 29 2.79 3.29 8.89
C PHE A 29 1.35 3.11 9.35
N GLU A 30 0.83 4.13 10.01
CA GLU A 30 -0.60 4.30 10.30
C GLU A 30 -0.97 5.74 9.95
N ALA A 31 -1.99 5.90 9.12
CA ALA A 31 -2.44 7.23 8.75
C ALA A 31 -3.03 7.95 9.96
N PRO A 32 -2.76 9.26 10.11
CA PRO A 32 -3.30 10.04 11.20
C PRO A 32 -4.82 10.04 11.17
N ARG A 33 -5.41 10.31 12.35
CA ARG A 33 -6.83 10.62 12.44
C ARG A 33 -7.12 11.83 11.57
N THR A 34 -8.19 11.75 10.78
CA THR A 34 -8.54 12.82 9.85
C THR A 34 -8.94 14.09 10.63
N THR A 35 -8.81 15.23 9.98
CA THR A 35 -9.34 16.53 10.38
C THR A 35 -10.02 17.17 9.16
N ILE A 36 -10.54 18.40 9.29
CA ILE A 36 -11.12 19.13 8.14
C ILE A 36 -10.10 19.27 6.99
N GLU A 37 -8.81 19.38 7.31
CA GLU A 37 -7.70 19.50 6.34
C GLU A 37 -7.32 18.17 5.68
N SER A 38 -7.91 17.05 6.09
CA SER A 38 -7.59 15.72 5.57
C SER A 38 -8.29 15.35 4.26
N ARG A 39 -9.11 16.24 3.70
CA ARG A 39 -9.76 16.04 2.38
C ARG A 39 -8.80 16.33 1.23
N ARG A 40 -7.66 15.65 1.20
CA ARG A 40 -6.65 15.75 0.14
C ARG A 40 -5.85 14.46 0.03
N TRP A 41 -5.16 14.30 -1.09
CA TRP A 41 -4.18 13.23 -1.24
C TRP A 41 -2.91 13.56 -0.45
N PHE A 42 -2.39 12.58 0.26
CA PHE A 42 -1.15 12.66 1.02
C PHE A 42 -0.14 11.70 0.41
N ARG A 43 1.10 12.15 0.19
CA ARG A 43 2.20 11.30 -0.28
C ARG A 43 3.08 10.90 0.88
N GLU A 44 3.38 9.60 0.96
CA GLU A 44 4.19 9.01 2.01
C GLU A 44 5.36 8.23 1.41
N ILE A 45 6.51 8.37 2.07
CA ILE A 45 7.72 7.59 1.77
C ILE A 45 8.10 6.86 3.06
N ARG A 46 8.07 5.53 2.99
CA ARG A 46 8.49 4.66 4.08
C ARG A 46 9.76 3.93 3.67
N LYS A 47 10.75 3.95 4.53
CA LYS A 47 11.98 3.16 4.36
C LYS A 47 11.66 1.71 4.69
N LEU A 48 12.10 0.82 3.83
CA LEU A 48 12.11 -0.61 4.09
C LEU A 48 13.53 -1.00 4.46
N GLU A 49 13.67 -1.82 5.50
CA GLU A 49 14.96 -2.39 5.84
C GLU A 49 15.37 -3.43 4.79
N ILE A 50 16.67 -3.63 4.61
CA ILE A 50 17.17 -4.64 3.69
C ILE A 50 16.76 -6.04 4.18
N GLY A 51 16.24 -6.87 3.27
CA GLY A 51 15.77 -8.22 3.63
C GLY A 51 14.79 -8.80 2.62
N ARG A 52 14.33 -10.02 2.90
CA ARG A 52 13.29 -10.72 2.13
C ARG A 52 11.95 -10.57 2.82
N TYR A 53 10.93 -10.27 2.02
CA TYR A 53 9.57 -10.00 2.49
C TYR A 53 8.62 -11.05 1.93
N ASN A 54 7.80 -11.64 2.80
CA ASN A 54 6.65 -12.44 2.37
C ASN A 54 5.61 -11.54 1.70
N TYR A 55 5.32 -10.39 2.31
CA TYR A 55 4.42 -9.39 1.73
C TYR A 55 4.62 -8.00 2.37
N ILE A 56 4.10 -7.03 1.63
CA ILE A 56 3.84 -5.65 2.06
C ILE A 56 2.38 -5.38 1.71
N THR A 57 1.57 -5.00 2.68
CA THR A 57 0.12 -4.87 2.48
C THR A 57 -0.44 -3.59 3.09
N PHE A 58 -1.47 -3.06 2.45
CA PHE A 58 -2.28 -1.99 2.99
C PHE A 58 -3.51 -2.58 3.69
N GLU A 59 -3.69 -2.27 4.97
CA GLU A 59 -4.83 -2.70 5.75
C GLU A 59 -5.79 -1.52 5.98
N VAL A 60 -7.08 -1.73 5.71
CA VAL A 60 -8.15 -0.80 6.08
C VAL A 60 -9.09 -1.48 7.06
N ARG A 61 -9.32 -0.86 8.22
CA ARG A 61 -10.28 -1.34 9.24
C ARG A 61 -11.30 -0.27 9.57
N ASN A 62 -12.43 -0.71 10.12
CA ASN A 62 -13.47 0.17 10.66
C ASN A 62 -13.99 1.22 9.65
N LEU A 63 -14.01 0.85 8.36
CA LEU A 63 -14.48 1.72 7.27
C LEU A 63 -16.01 1.79 7.27
N PRO A 64 -16.61 2.98 7.48
CA PRO A 64 -18.06 3.13 7.37
C PRO A 64 -18.57 2.83 5.96
N ALA A 65 -19.82 2.37 5.85
CA ALA A 65 -20.44 1.95 4.58
C ALA A 65 -20.42 3.02 3.46
N ASN A 66 -20.43 4.31 3.82
CA ASN A 66 -20.43 5.43 2.86
C ASN A 66 -19.07 6.16 2.79
N ALA A 67 -18.00 5.53 3.27
CA ALA A 67 -16.66 6.09 3.24
C ALA A 67 -15.76 5.27 2.31
N TYR A 68 -14.64 5.88 1.91
CA TYR A 68 -13.65 5.25 1.05
C TYR A 68 -12.25 5.61 1.50
N VAL A 69 -11.31 4.75 1.12
CA VAL A 69 -9.87 5.00 1.17
C VAL A 69 -9.36 4.82 -0.25
N GLY A 70 -8.69 5.85 -0.78
CA GLY A 70 -8.01 5.78 -2.06
C GLY A 70 -6.52 5.52 -1.85
N ILE A 71 -5.91 4.72 -2.72
CA ILE A 71 -4.47 4.47 -2.76
C ILE A 71 -4.05 4.63 -4.22
N ASP A 72 -2.95 5.33 -4.45
CA ASP A 72 -2.38 5.55 -5.77
C ASP A 72 -0.83 5.62 -5.68
N GLU A 73 -0.16 5.64 -6.82
CA GLU A 73 1.29 5.86 -6.96
C GLU A 73 2.14 4.92 -6.08
N PHE A 74 1.72 3.66 -5.94
CA PHE A 74 2.48 2.67 -5.18
C PHE A 74 3.76 2.29 -5.93
N LEU A 75 4.89 2.74 -5.40
CA LEU A 75 6.21 2.59 -6.02
C LEU A 75 7.23 2.08 -5.00
N ILE A 76 7.98 1.05 -5.38
CA ILE A 76 9.22 0.67 -4.68
C ILE A 76 10.34 1.50 -5.27
N LEU A 77 11.08 2.21 -4.41
CA LEU A 77 12.17 3.09 -4.83
C LEU A 77 13.51 2.51 -4.34
N ASN A 78 14.57 2.70 -5.14
CA ASN A 78 15.94 2.42 -4.72
C ASN A 78 16.49 3.54 -3.81
N GLU A 79 17.74 3.39 -3.37
CA GLU A 79 18.42 4.36 -2.48
C GLU A 79 18.56 5.76 -3.11
N SER A 80 18.58 5.85 -4.43
CA SER A 80 18.59 7.10 -5.20
C SER A 80 17.19 7.66 -5.49
N GLN A 81 16.15 7.13 -4.83
CA GLN A 81 14.74 7.50 -5.02
C GLN A 81 14.18 7.29 -6.44
N GLN A 82 14.78 6.37 -7.19
CA GLN A 82 14.28 5.97 -8.51
C GLN A 82 13.44 4.70 -8.40
N PRO A 83 12.40 4.52 -9.24
CA PRO A 83 11.62 3.29 -9.28
C PRO A 83 12.51 2.06 -9.46
N PHE A 84 12.34 1.04 -8.59
CA PHE A 84 13.12 -0.19 -8.62
C PHE A 84 12.79 -1.06 -9.85
N CYS A 85 11.55 -1.01 -10.31
CA CYS A 85 11.14 -1.55 -11.61
C CYS A 85 10.80 -0.39 -12.56
N SER A 86 11.29 -0.43 -13.79
CA SER A 86 10.78 0.42 -14.86
C SER A 86 9.31 0.08 -15.10
N VAL A 87 8.49 1.10 -15.34
CA VAL A 87 7.06 0.95 -15.64
C VAL A 87 6.90 -0.13 -16.71
N ILE A 88 6.25 -1.24 -16.35
CA ILE A 88 5.77 -2.18 -17.34
C ILE A 88 4.68 -1.42 -18.11
N PRO A 89 4.76 -1.29 -19.44
CA PRO A 89 3.72 -0.63 -20.22
C PRO A 89 2.35 -1.24 -19.87
N GLU A 90 1.31 -0.39 -19.80
CA GLU A 90 -0.06 -0.72 -19.33
C GLU A 90 -0.66 -1.99 -19.98
N SER A 91 -0.11 -2.46 -21.10
CA SER A 91 -0.53 -3.68 -21.80
C SER A 91 -0.27 -5.00 -21.07
N ARG A 92 0.49 -5.05 -19.96
CA ARG A 92 0.81 -6.32 -19.26
C ARG A 92 0.22 -6.45 -17.86
N PHE A 93 -0.49 -5.45 -17.34
CA PHE A 93 -1.01 -5.50 -15.96
C PHE A 93 -2.21 -6.45 -15.80
N ILE A 94 -2.88 -6.80 -16.92
CA ILE A 94 -4.08 -7.67 -16.89
C ILE A 94 -3.72 -9.17 -16.90
N GLU A 95 -2.50 -9.56 -17.30
CA GLU A 95 -2.15 -10.99 -17.44
C GLU A 95 -1.65 -11.66 -16.16
N SER A 96 -1.24 -10.92 -15.12
CA SER A 96 -0.58 -11.51 -13.93
C SER A 96 -1.51 -11.85 -12.76
N PHE A 97 -2.83 -11.68 -12.90
CA PHE A 97 -3.82 -12.03 -11.87
C PHE A 97 -4.80 -13.14 -12.27
N VAL A 98 -4.59 -13.80 -13.41
CA VAL A 98 -5.39 -14.97 -13.78
C VAL A 98 -4.64 -16.22 -13.33
N ASP A 99 -5.14 -16.87 -12.28
CA ASP A 99 -4.76 -18.24 -11.94
C ASP A 99 -5.06 -19.16 -13.14
N PRO A 100 -4.04 -19.78 -13.77
CA PRO A 100 -4.25 -20.66 -14.93
C PRO A 100 -4.97 -21.98 -14.58
N THR A 101 -5.30 -22.20 -13.30
CA THR A 101 -5.94 -23.43 -12.81
C THR A 101 -7.48 -23.39 -12.87
N ILE A 102 -8.10 -22.25 -13.16
CA ILE A 102 -9.56 -22.18 -13.35
C ILE A 102 -9.89 -22.38 -14.83
N ARG A 103 -10.11 -23.65 -15.21
CA ARG A 103 -10.82 -24.00 -16.45
C ARG A 103 -12.28 -24.32 -16.11
N HIS A 104 -13.20 -23.56 -16.70
CA HIS A 104 -14.60 -23.95 -16.83
C HIS A 104 -14.76 -25.07 -17.86
#